data_AF-H1LNH7-F1
#
_entry.id   AF-H1LNH7-F1
#
_cell.length_a   1.000
_cell.length_b   1.000
_cell.length_c   1.000
_cell.angle_alpha   90.00
_cell.angle_beta   90.00
_cell.angle_gamma   90.00
#
_symmetry.space_group_name_H-M   'P 1'
#
loop_
_entity.id
_entity.type
_entity.pdbx_description
1 polymer ?
#
loop_
_entity_poly.entity_id
_entity_poly.type
_entity_poly.pdbx_seq_one_letter_code
_entity_poly.pdbx_strand_id
1 'polypeptide(L)'
;MKEFTMKFNKSFLFASVIAASITLTACNDKEEKVAEKPATTETTQPAQQAVQQPQVKTDDLITQANTEFLKVANVKVTNVSVTDDLKSFSITYEITNLSNKAILEAQWLTVYKENNQAFYVANLPALQFGKTIAPKASETVTLSTTEEAVLSQIRPHLQQGKNIQVDIIGTSVHFADGSKIGLVSEQK
;
A
#
# COMPACT_ATOMS: atom_id res chain seq x y z
N MET A 1 -20.83 -28.44 26.03
CA MET A 1 -19.47 -28.85 25.60
C MET A 1 -19.56 -29.54 24.25
N LYS A 2 -19.03 -28.90 23.21
CA LYS A 2 -18.68 -29.53 21.93
C LYS A 2 -17.38 -28.86 21.51
N GLU A 3 -16.28 -29.58 21.71
CA GLU A 3 -14.98 -29.23 21.17
C GLU A 3 -15.02 -29.37 19.64
N PHE A 4 -14.57 -28.35 18.93
CA PHE A 4 -14.26 -28.45 17.51
C PHE A 4 -12.75 -28.32 17.35
N THR A 5 -12.13 -29.46 17.07
CA THR A 5 -10.69 -29.60 16.80
C THR A 5 -10.34 -28.89 15.48
N MET A 6 -9.42 -27.92 15.55
CA MET A 6 -8.76 -27.33 14.38
C MET A 6 -7.84 -28.37 13.71
N LYS A 7 -7.93 -28.49 12.38
CA LYS A 7 -6.91 -29.11 11.54
C LYS A 7 -6.07 -28.00 10.88
N PHE A 8 -4.90 -27.72 11.43
CA PHE A 8 -3.87 -26.89 10.81
C PHE A 8 -3.08 -27.74 9.82
N ASN A 9 -3.24 -27.49 8.51
CA ASN A 9 -2.37 -28.10 7.50
C ASN A 9 -1.04 -27.33 7.46
N LYS A 10 0.05 -28.11 7.59
CA LYS A 10 1.44 -27.66 7.65
C LYS A 10 1.97 -27.34 6.25
N SER A 11 2.91 -26.39 6.22
CA SER A 11 3.91 -26.14 5.18
C SER A 11 3.45 -25.42 3.92
N PHE A 12 3.81 -24.15 3.78
CA PHE A 12 4.37 -23.59 2.54
C PHE A 12 5.35 -22.47 2.93
N LEU A 13 6.63 -22.83 3.10
CA LEU A 13 7.76 -21.89 3.08
C LEU A 13 8.23 -21.81 1.64
N PHE A 14 8.08 -20.66 0.97
CA PHE A 14 8.90 -20.32 -0.20
C PHE A 14 9.54 -18.96 0.02
N ALA A 15 10.80 -19.02 0.41
CA ALA A 15 11.74 -17.93 0.29
C ALA A 15 12.21 -17.83 -1.16
N SER A 16 12.09 -16.65 -1.76
CA SER A 16 12.96 -16.23 -2.86
C SER A 16 13.07 -14.71 -2.83
N VAL A 17 14.11 -14.23 -2.15
CA VAL A 17 14.58 -12.85 -2.25
C VAL A 17 15.33 -12.73 -3.56
N ILE A 18 14.82 -11.95 -4.51
CA ILE A 18 15.64 -11.48 -5.64
C ILE A 18 16.31 -10.19 -5.15
N ALA A 19 17.55 -10.31 -4.68
CA ALA A 19 18.43 -9.18 -4.47
C ALA A 19 18.96 -8.74 -5.84
N ALA A 20 18.37 -7.69 -6.42
CA ALA A 20 18.98 -7.00 -7.55
C ALA A 20 19.97 -5.97 -7.02
N SER A 21 21.24 -6.38 -6.93
CA SER A 21 22.36 -5.47 -6.67
C SER A 21 22.58 -4.58 -7.89
N ILE A 22 22.15 -3.32 -7.83
CA ILE A 22 22.66 -2.29 -8.75
C ILE A 22 24.03 -1.86 -8.25
N THR A 23 25.09 -2.38 -8.88
CA THR A 23 26.44 -1.85 -8.70
C THR A 23 26.54 -0.52 -9.43
N LEU A 24 26.60 0.59 -8.68
CA LEU A 24 27.06 1.88 -9.20
C LEU A 24 28.58 1.81 -9.36
N THR A 25 29.05 1.35 -10.52
CA THR A 25 30.43 1.61 -10.96
C THR A 25 30.52 3.06 -11.43
N ALA A 26 31.02 3.91 -10.54
CA ALA A 26 31.68 5.16 -10.91
C ALA A 26 33.00 5.24 -10.15
N CYS A 27 33.93 4.35 -10.49
CA CYS A 27 35.34 4.72 -10.45
C CYS A 27 35.58 5.57 -11.69
N ASN A 28 35.97 6.83 -11.51
CA ASN A 28 37.04 7.37 -12.34
C ASN A 28 37.71 8.56 -11.66
N ASP A 29 38.93 8.28 -11.21
CA ASP A 29 39.99 9.26 -11.03
C ASP A 29 40.14 10.10 -12.30
N LYS A 30 40.32 11.41 -12.11
CA LYS A 30 40.82 12.31 -13.15
C LYS A 30 42.34 12.19 -13.17
N GLU A 31 42.86 11.48 -14.15
CA GLU A 31 44.16 11.82 -14.74
C GLU A 31 44.00 12.12 -16.23
N GLU A 32 44.75 13.13 -16.63
CA GLU A 32 44.74 13.81 -17.91
C GLU A 32 45.67 13.08 -18.90
N LYS A 33 45.31 13.16 -20.19
CA LYS A 33 46.18 13.50 -21.34
C LYS A 33 46.34 12.46 -22.48
N VAL A 34 46.11 13.03 -23.68
CA VAL A 34 46.64 12.73 -25.05
C VAL A 34 45.83 11.84 -26.01
N ALA A 35 45.10 12.55 -26.88
CA ALA A 35 44.89 12.44 -28.33
C ALA A 35 45.30 11.17 -29.14
N GLU A 36 44.35 10.67 -29.95
CA GLU A 36 44.45 10.61 -31.44
C GLU A 36 43.05 10.36 -32.07
N LYS A 37 42.85 10.80 -33.33
CA LYS A 37 41.62 10.75 -34.16
C LYS A 37 41.99 10.07 -35.50
N PRO A 38 41.07 9.71 -36.42
CA PRO A 38 39.87 8.85 -36.39
C PRO A 38 40.04 7.60 -37.31
N ALA A 39 39.14 6.61 -37.20
CA ALA A 39 38.77 5.80 -38.37
C ALA A 39 37.32 5.30 -38.28
N THR A 40 36.54 5.68 -39.30
CA THR A 40 35.17 5.30 -39.60
C THR A 40 35.03 3.78 -39.74
N THR A 41 34.05 3.18 -39.06
CA THR A 41 33.46 1.92 -39.52
C THR A 41 31.96 1.96 -39.26
N GLU A 42 31.18 1.96 -40.34
CA GLU A 42 29.76 1.68 -40.31
C GLU A 42 29.58 0.20 -39.94
N THR A 43 28.92 -0.07 -38.81
CA THR A 43 28.29 -1.37 -38.57
C THR A 43 26.91 -1.13 -38.00
N THR A 44 25.94 -1.58 -38.78
CA THR A 44 24.51 -1.65 -38.53
C THR A 44 24.22 -2.23 -37.15
N GLN A 45 23.71 -1.40 -36.24
CA GLN A 45 23.18 -1.87 -34.95
C GLN A 45 21.71 -2.27 -35.16
N PRO A 46 21.28 -3.47 -34.77
CA PRO A 46 19.87 -3.79 -34.71
C PRO A 46 19.20 -2.79 -33.77
N ALA A 47 18.14 -2.12 -34.23
CA ALA A 47 17.28 -1.35 -33.38
C ALA A 47 16.80 -2.27 -32.24
N GLN A 48 17.38 -2.11 -31.05
CA GLN A 48 16.79 -2.62 -29.83
C GLN A 48 15.44 -1.90 -29.73
N GLN A 49 14.38 -2.60 -30.12
CA GLN A 49 13.04 -2.27 -29.69
C GLN A 49 13.12 -2.18 -28.17
N ALA A 50 13.09 -0.94 -27.66
CA ALA A 50 12.70 -0.70 -26.30
C ALA A 50 11.28 -1.25 -26.19
N VAL A 51 11.18 -2.51 -25.76
CA VAL A 51 9.93 -3.05 -25.24
C VAL A 51 9.66 -2.20 -24.01
N GLN A 52 8.90 -1.13 -24.19
CA GLN A 52 8.31 -0.39 -23.09
C GLN A 52 7.44 -1.37 -22.33
N GLN A 53 7.98 -1.91 -21.23
CA GLN A 53 7.24 -2.70 -20.28
C GLN A 53 6.11 -1.82 -19.70
N PRO A 54 4.92 -2.39 -19.44
CA PRO A 54 3.68 -1.64 -19.30
C PRO A 54 3.55 -1.02 -17.90
N GLN A 55 4.29 0.04 -17.60
CA GLN A 55 4.07 0.82 -16.36
C GLN A 55 2.78 1.65 -16.43
N VAL A 56 2.35 2.08 -17.63
CA VAL A 56 1.17 2.94 -17.83
C VAL A 56 -0.14 2.29 -17.33
N LYS A 57 -0.24 0.95 -17.34
CA LYS A 57 -1.51 0.27 -16.99
C LYS A 57 -1.80 0.20 -15.49
N THR A 58 -0.77 0.21 -14.63
CA THR A 58 -0.97 -0.03 -13.19
C THR A 58 -1.45 1.24 -12.48
N ASP A 59 -0.87 2.39 -12.84
CA ASP A 59 -1.22 3.68 -12.23
C ASP A 59 -2.68 4.05 -12.58
N ASP A 60 -3.08 3.85 -13.83
CA ASP A 60 -4.45 4.07 -14.30
C ASP A 60 -5.48 3.22 -13.52
N LEU A 61 -5.16 1.94 -13.23
CA LEU A 61 -6.03 1.05 -12.46
C LEU A 61 -6.18 1.50 -11.00
N ILE A 62 -5.10 1.98 -10.37
CA ILE A 62 -5.14 2.48 -8.99
C ILE A 62 -5.95 3.77 -8.93
N THR A 63 -5.73 4.69 -9.87
CA THR A 63 -6.50 5.94 -9.96
C THR A 63 -7.99 5.65 -10.19
N GLN A 64 -8.32 4.73 -11.10
CA GLN A 64 -9.69 4.32 -11.35
C GLN A 64 -10.34 3.71 -10.11
N ALA A 65 -9.67 2.77 -9.44
CA ALA A 65 -10.20 2.13 -8.24
C ALA A 65 -10.48 3.13 -7.12
N ASN A 66 -9.54 4.05 -6.87
CA ASN A 66 -9.73 5.11 -5.89
C ASN A 66 -10.89 6.04 -6.28
N THR A 67 -11.01 6.39 -7.57
CA THR A 67 -12.12 7.22 -8.07
C THR A 67 -13.48 6.56 -7.85
N GLU A 68 -13.61 5.27 -8.16
CA GLU A 68 -14.86 4.53 -7.91
C GLU A 68 -15.14 4.37 -6.41
N PHE A 69 -14.10 4.13 -5.60
CA PHE A 69 -14.22 4.05 -4.15
C PHE A 69 -14.79 5.34 -3.56
N LEU A 70 -14.24 6.49 -3.95
CA LEU A 70 -14.63 7.81 -3.41
C LEU A 70 -16.07 8.20 -3.77
N LYS A 71 -16.69 7.58 -4.77
CA LYS A 71 -18.12 7.76 -5.08
C LYS A 71 -19.04 7.12 -4.03
N VAL A 72 -18.58 6.07 -3.35
CA VAL A 72 -19.43 5.25 -2.49
C VAL A 72 -19.00 5.24 -1.02
N ALA A 73 -17.76 5.61 -0.73
CA ALA A 73 -17.23 5.65 0.63
C ALA A 73 -16.19 6.77 0.79
N ASN A 74 -16.13 7.31 2.00
CA ASN A 74 -15.03 8.17 2.43
C ASN A 74 -14.39 7.57 3.68
N VAL A 75 -13.07 7.62 3.76
CA VAL A 75 -12.31 7.15 4.92
C VAL A 75 -11.39 8.28 5.33
N LYS A 76 -11.45 8.64 6.61
CA LYS A 76 -10.55 9.64 7.20
C LYS A 76 -9.93 9.09 8.47
N VAL A 77 -8.67 9.43 8.72
CA VAL A 77 -8.05 9.20 10.03
C VAL A 77 -8.50 10.30 10.98
N THR A 78 -9.07 9.92 12.11
CA THR A 78 -9.54 10.85 13.14
C THR A 78 -8.60 10.92 14.34
N ASN A 79 -7.79 9.87 14.56
CA ASN A 79 -6.80 9.85 15.62
C ASN A 79 -5.63 8.92 15.27
N VAL A 80 -4.42 9.33 15.69
CA VAL A 80 -3.23 8.48 15.74
C VAL A 80 -2.70 8.59 17.16
N SER A 81 -2.66 7.47 17.87
CA SER A 81 -2.31 7.41 19.29
C SER A 81 -1.19 6.41 19.52
N VAL A 82 -0.30 6.76 20.43
CA VAL A 82 0.77 5.89 20.95
C VAL A 82 0.65 5.88 22.46
N THR A 83 0.83 4.73 23.10
CA THR A 83 0.87 4.65 24.57
C THR A 83 2.13 5.31 25.12
N ASP A 84 2.09 5.78 26.36
CA ASP A 84 3.22 6.47 27.01
C ASP A 84 4.49 5.60 27.09
N ASP A 85 4.32 4.27 27.19
CA ASP A 85 5.41 3.29 27.18
C ASP A 85 5.94 2.96 25.77
N LEU A 86 5.34 3.56 24.73
CA LEU A 86 5.65 3.38 23.31
C LEU A 86 5.44 1.96 22.77
N LYS A 87 4.73 1.10 23.52
CA LYS A 87 4.55 -0.32 23.16
C LYS A 87 3.34 -0.59 22.28
N SER A 88 2.40 0.35 22.21
CA SER A 88 1.16 0.17 21.45
C SER A 88 0.85 1.41 20.61
N PHE A 89 0.53 1.15 19.35
CA PHE A 89 0.19 2.14 18.35
C PHE A 89 -1.24 1.88 17.90
N SER A 90 -2.06 2.92 17.80
CA SER A 90 -3.41 2.79 17.27
C SER A 90 -3.78 3.92 16.33
N ILE A 91 -4.59 3.58 15.33
CA ILE A 91 -5.12 4.51 14.35
C ILE A 91 -6.63 4.33 14.30
N THR A 92 -7.34 5.42 14.49
CA THR A 92 -8.79 5.46 14.40
C THR A 92 -9.20 6.02 13.05
N TYR A 93 -10.00 5.25 12.33
CA TYR A 93 -10.60 5.61 11.06
C TYR A 93 -12.08 5.88 11.27
N GLU A 94 -12.61 6.93 10.63
CA GLU A 94 -14.04 7.07 10.40
C GLU A 94 -14.32 6.74 8.94
N ILE A 95 -15.21 5.77 8.73
CA ILE A 95 -15.65 5.30 7.43
C ILE A 95 -17.08 5.78 7.23
N THR A 96 -17.30 6.66 6.25
CA THR A 96 -18.63 7.15 5.87
C THR A 96 -19.10 6.43 4.61
N ASN A 97 -20.26 5.77 4.69
CA ASN A 97 -20.92 5.19 3.54
C ASN A 97 -21.67 6.28 2.76
N LEU A 98 -21.18 6.62 1.58
CA LEU A 98 -21.81 7.61 0.69
C LEU A 98 -22.82 6.98 -0.28
N SER A 99 -22.96 5.66 -0.29
CA SER A 99 -23.83 4.94 -1.23
C SER A 99 -25.28 4.81 -0.73
N ASN A 100 -26.10 4.13 -1.54
CA ASN A 100 -27.45 3.69 -1.18
C ASN A 100 -27.49 2.20 -0.75
N LYS A 101 -26.34 1.54 -0.59
CA LYS A 101 -26.21 0.13 -0.20
C LYS A 101 -25.50 0.00 1.13
N ALA A 102 -25.82 -1.02 1.92
CA ALA A 102 -25.08 -1.29 3.15
C ALA A 102 -23.69 -1.85 2.83
N ILE A 103 -22.65 -1.30 3.46
CA ILE A 103 -21.26 -1.76 3.29
C ILE A 103 -20.97 -2.87 4.29
N LEU A 104 -20.47 -4.00 3.81
CA LEU A 104 -20.06 -5.15 4.62
C LEU A 104 -18.56 -5.14 4.90
N GLU A 105 -17.77 -4.75 3.90
CA GLU A 105 -16.31 -4.79 3.96
C GLU A 105 -15.75 -3.64 3.12
N ALA A 106 -14.62 -3.08 3.54
CA ALA A 106 -13.88 -2.09 2.77
C ALA A 106 -12.37 -2.30 2.91
N GLN A 107 -11.63 -1.94 1.87
CA GLN A 107 -10.17 -1.95 1.88
C GLN A 107 -9.64 -0.62 1.32
N TRP A 108 -8.53 -0.16 1.91
CA TRP A 108 -7.81 1.03 1.51
C TRP A 108 -6.33 0.92 1.88
N LEU A 109 -5.53 1.76 1.26
CA LEU A 109 -4.13 2.01 1.65
C LEU A 109 -4.05 3.27 2.49
N THR A 110 -3.21 3.22 3.52
CA THR A 110 -2.90 4.38 4.36
C THR A 110 -1.49 4.85 4.03
N VAL A 111 -1.37 6.05 3.47
CA VAL A 111 -0.08 6.66 3.11
C VAL A 111 0.32 7.62 4.21
N TYR A 112 1.40 7.31 4.92
CA TYR A 112 1.95 8.16 5.97
C TYR A 112 2.98 9.10 5.37
N LYS A 113 2.89 10.36 5.79
CA LYS A 113 3.71 11.45 5.30
C LYS A 113 4.31 12.26 6.44
N GLU A 114 5.50 12.75 6.18
CA GLU A 114 6.21 13.71 7.01
C GLU A 114 6.69 14.83 6.08
N ASN A 115 6.45 16.10 6.43
CA ASN A 115 6.76 17.25 5.55
C ASN A 115 6.18 17.10 4.13
N ASN A 116 4.96 16.54 4.01
CA ASN A 116 4.26 16.23 2.76
C ASN A 116 4.95 15.20 1.84
N GLN A 117 6.00 14.52 2.32
CA GLN A 117 6.65 13.42 1.61
C GLN A 117 6.19 12.08 2.20
N ALA A 118 5.73 11.17 1.35
CA ALA A 118 5.37 9.82 1.77
C ALA A 118 6.62 9.05 2.21
N PHE A 119 6.58 8.47 3.41
CA PHE A 119 7.65 7.63 3.95
C PHE A 119 7.23 6.18 4.15
N TYR A 120 5.92 5.91 4.23
CA TYR A 120 5.40 4.56 4.39
C TYR A 120 3.99 4.43 3.83
N VAL A 121 3.67 3.26 3.27
CA VAL A 121 2.31 2.90 2.84
C VAL A 121 1.91 1.61 3.55
N ALA A 122 0.87 1.67 4.36
CA ALA A 122 0.27 0.47 4.93
C ALA A 122 -0.81 -0.07 3.99
N ASN A 123 -0.65 -1.32 3.59
CA ASN A 123 -1.70 -2.09 2.96
C ASN A 123 -2.37 -2.97 4.02
N LEU A 124 -3.50 -2.50 4.54
CA LEU A 124 -4.26 -3.26 5.52
C LEU A 124 -5.09 -4.33 4.81
N PRO A 125 -5.32 -5.50 5.45
CA PRO A 125 -6.29 -6.45 4.94
C PRO A 125 -7.67 -5.82 4.87
N ALA A 126 -8.53 -6.34 4.00
CA ALA A 126 -9.91 -5.89 3.90
C ALA A 126 -10.60 -6.01 5.27
N LEU A 127 -11.23 -4.91 5.69
CA LEU A 127 -11.85 -4.81 7.00
C LEU A 127 -13.32 -5.21 6.91
N GLN A 128 -13.65 -6.36 7.49
CA GLN A 128 -15.04 -6.79 7.64
C GLN A 128 -15.68 -6.12 8.85
N PHE A 129 -16.81 -5.46 8.63
CA PHE A 129 -17.54 -4.80 9.70
C PHE A 129 -18.47 -5.82 10.38
N GLY A 130 -18.36 -5.97 11.70
CA GLY A 130 -19.20 -6.90 12.47
C GLY A 130 -20.70 -6.61 12.33
N LYS A 131 -21.04 -5.34 12.09
CA LYS A 131 -22.34 -4.89 11.58
C LYS A 131 -22.09 -4.06 10.32
N THR A 132 -22.87 -4.28 9.28
CA THR A 132 -22.77 -3.50 8.03
C THR A 132 -22.99 -2.01 8.30
N ILE A 133 -22.23 -1.15 7.64
CA ILE A 133 -22.44 0.30 7.67
C ILE A 133 -23.65 0.62 6.79
N ALA A 134 -24.74 1.08 7.42
CA ALA A 134 -25.97 1.41 6.70
C ALA A 134 -25.74 2.51 5.65
N PRO A 135 -26.59 2.61 4.60
CA PRO A 135 -26.54 3.71 3.65
C PRO A 135 -26.49 5.06 4.35
N LYS A 136 -25.60 5.96 3.90
CA LYS A 136 -25.46 7.32 4.44
C LYS A 136 -25.03 7.41 5.91
N ALA A 137 -24.60 6.30 6.53
CA ALA A 137 -24.10 6.27 7.90
C ALA A 137 -22.57 6.31 7.95
N SER A 138 -22.02 6.58 9.14
CA SER A 138 -20.60 6.44 9.44
C SER A 138 -20.38 5.38 10.52
N GLU A 139 -19.21 4.74 10.48
CA GLU A 139 -18.69 3.84 11.51
C GLU A 139 -17.27 4.26 11.87
N THR A 140 -16.89 4.10 13.13
CA THR A 140 -15.52 4.35 13.60
C THR A 140 -14.84 3.05 13.94
N VAL A 141 -13.65 2.82 13.40
CA VAL A 141 -12.85 1.62 13.69
C VAL A 141 -11.46 2.02 14.14
N THR A 142 -11.03 1.47 15.26
CA THR A 142 -9.67 1.61 15.77
C THR A 142 -8.89 0.34 15.50
N LEU A 143 -7.78 0.48 14.78
CA LEU A 143 -6.82 -0.60 14.56
C LEU A 143 -5.62 -0.36 15.45
N SER A 144 -5.24 -1.38 16.22
CA SER A 144 -4.11 -1.31 17.14
C SER A 144 -3.06 -2.36 16.78
N THR A 145 -1.80 -2.02 16.97
CA THR A 145 -0.65 -2.90 16.77
C THR A 145 0.37 -2.68 17.88
N THR A 146 1.17 -3.70 18.17
CA THR A 146 2.27 -3.58 19.13
C THR A 146 3.52 -3.05 18.45
N GLU A 147 4.47 -2.54 19.22
CA GLU A 147 5.77 -2.07 18.74
C GLU A 147 6.51 -3.13 17.93
N GLU A 148 6.48 -4.39 18.36
CA GLU A 148 7.21 -5.49 17.71
C GLU A 148 6.67 -5.78 16.31
N ALA A 149 5.37 -5.57 16.09
CA ALA A 149 4.72 -5.73 14.78
C ALA A 149 4.91 -4.50 13.86
N VAL A 150 5.33 -3.37 14.42
CA VAL A 150 5.67 -2.16 13.66
C VAL A 150 7.12 -2.28 13.15
N LEU A 151 7.31 -2.03 11.84
CA LEU A 151 8.64 -2.05 11.23
C LEU A 151 9.57 -1.05 11.92
N SER A 152 10.81 -1.44 12.22
CA SER A 152 11.78 -0.58 12.93
C SER A 152 11.98 0.78 12.26
N GLN A 153 11.96 0.81 10.92
CA GLN A 153 12.12 2.04 10.13
C GLN A 153 10.95 3.03 10.28
N ILE A 154 9.75 2.58 10.66
CA ILE A 154 8.57 3.47 10.79
C ILE A 154 8.34 3.92 12.24
N ARG A 155 8.87 3.18 13.24
CA ARG A 155 8.66 3.50 14.66
C ARG A 155 9.03 4.93 15.05
N PRO A 156 10.19 5.49 14.64
CA PRO A 156 10.57 6.86 15.03
C PRO A 156 9.56 7.91 14.55
N HIS A 157 8.97 7.69 13.36
CA HIS A 157 7.96 8.59 12.80
C HIS A 157 6.63 8.47 13.56
N LEU A 158 6.24 7.25 13.96
CA LEU A 158 5.02 7.03 14.74
C LEU A 158 5.11 7.63 16.16
N GLN A 159 6.30 7.63 16.77
CA GLN A 159 6.56 8.24 18.07
C GLN A 159 6.39 9.77 18.07
N GLN A 160 6.51 10.42 16.91
CA GLN A 160 6.26 11.86 16.78
C GLN A 160 4.76 12.23 16.81
N GLY A 161 3.86 11.24 16.89
CA GLY A 161 2.43 11.46 17.11
C GLY A 161 1.80 12.40 16.07
N LYS A 162 1.01 13.37 16.55
CA LYS A 162 0.10 14.27 15.79
C LYS A 162 0.71 15.02 14.58
N ASN A 163 2.01 14.94 14.34
CA ASN A 163 2.67 15.54 13.18
C ASN A 163 2.60 14.67 11.91
N ILE A 164 2.17 13.41 12.03
CA ILE A 164 2.06 12.52 10.87
C ILE A 164 0.83 12.90 10.05
N GLN A 165 1.08 13.23 8.79
CA GLN A 165 0.03 13.44 7.81
C GLN A 165 -0.35 12.09 7.20
N VAL A 166 -1.63 11.89 6.93
CA VAL A 166 -2.14 10.63 6.38
C VAL A 166 -3.05 10.90 5.21
N ASP A 167 -2.76 10.26 4.08
CA ASP A 167 -3.67 10.17 2.94
C ASP A 167 -4.27 8.77 2.86
N ILE A 168 -5.48 8.68 2.32
CA ILE A 168 -6.15 7.42 2.06
C ILE A 168 -6.30 7.22 0.55
N ILE A 169 -5.95 6.02 0.09
CA ILE A 169 -6.23 5.56 -1.27
C ILE A 169 -7.21 4.38 -1.17
N GLY A 170 -8.45 4.60 -1.57
CA GLY A 170 -9.47 3.55 -1.57
C GLY A 170 -9.17 2.47 -2.61
N THR A 171 -9.34 1.21 -2.24
CA THR A 171 -9.04 0.09 -3.14
C THR A 171 -10.28 -0.72 -3.49
N SER A 172 -11.14 -1.04 -2.51
CA SER A 172 -12.35 -1.82 -2.75
C SER A 172 -13.41 -1.64 -1.67
N VAL A 173 -14.67 -1.90 -2.05
CA VAL A 173 -15.83 -1.99 -1.15
C VAL A 173 -16.66 -3.20 -1.56
N HIS A 174 -17.04 -4.03 -0.59
CA HIS A 174 -18.04 -5.08 -0.77
C HIS A 174 -19.31 -4.71 0.00
N PHE A 175 -20.44 -4.78 -0.72
CA PHE A 175 -21.75 -4.47 -0.17
C PHE A 175 -22.43 -5.74 0.35
N ALA A 176 -23.39 -5.55 1.26
CA ALA A 176 -24.17 -6.64 1.86
C ALA A 176 -25.05 -7.39 0.83
N ASP A 177 -25.34 -6.78 -0.32
CA ASP A 177 -26.07 -7.41 -1.43
C ASP A 177 -25.17 -8.27 -2.34
N GLY A 178 -23.89 -8.41 -2.00
CA GLY A 178 -22.89 -9.19 -2.75
C GLY A 178 -22.20 -8.42 -3.88
N SER A 179 -22.66 -7.22 -4.21
CA SER A 179 -21.98 -6.38 -5.21
C SER A 179 -20.66 -5.82 -4.69
N LYS A 180 -19.74 -5.53 -5.62
CA LYS A 180 -18.36 -5.12 -5.31
C LYS A 180 -17.93 -3.99 -6.24
N ILE A 181 -17.06 -3.13 -5.73
CA ILE A 181 -16.33 -2.14 -6.53
C ILE A 181 -14.84 -2.18 -6.20
N GLY A 182 -14.00 -1.74 -7.14
CA GLY A 182 -12.56 -1.56 -6.93
C GLY A 182 -11.68 -2.64 -7.55
N LEU A 183 -10.44 -2.76 -7.07
CA LEU A 183 -9.48 -3.79 -7.50
C LEU A 183 -9.92 -5.15 -6.95
N VAL A 184 -10.94 -5.75 -7.57
CA VAL A 184 -11.35 -7.11 -7.23
C VAL A 184 -10.34 -8.05 -7.89
N SER A 185 -9.52 -8.74 -7.09
CA SER A 185 -8.82 -9.92 -7.60
C SER A 185 -9.88 -10.94 -7.95
N GLU A 186 -10.16 -11.10 -9.24
CA GLU A 186 -10.88 -12.28 -9.73
C GLU A 186 -9.98 -13.48 -9.40
N GLN A 187 -10.27 -14.17 -8.29
CA GLN A 187 -9.76 -15.51 -8.08
C GLN A 187 -10.42 -16.39 -9.13
N LYS A 188 -9.68 -16.64 -10.21
CA LYS A 188 -10.03 -17.57 -11.27
C LYS A 188 -9.61 -18.98 -10.88
#